data_AF-A0A7V6I3M7-F1
#
_entry.id   AF-A0A7V6I3M7-F1
#
_cell.length_a   1.000
_cell.length_b   1.000
_cell.length_c   1.000
_cell.angle_alpha   90.00
_cell.angle_beta   90.00
_cell.angle_gamma   90.00
#
_symmetry.space_group_name_H-M   'P 1'
#
loop_
_entity.id
_entity.type
_entity.pdbx_description
1 polymer ?
#
loop_
_entity_poly.entity_id
_entity_poly.type
_entity_poly.pdbx_seq_one_letter_code
_entity_poly.pdbx_strand_id
1 'polypeptide(L)' 'RKVQLNKDYEQLSEHLRGIFQSKVNVRVNEAGNGRITIPFDTREDMERILEIFDRL' A
#
# COMPACT_ATOMS: atom_id res chain seq x y z
N ARG A 1 20.54 -10.76 1.69
CA ARG A 1 19.12 -10.83 2.15
C ARG A 1 18.33 -9.52 2.00
N LYS A 2 18.86 -8.43 1.40
CA LYS A 2 18.08 -7.20 1.11
C LYS A 2 17.21 -7.25 -0.16
N VAL A 3 17.60 -8.05 -1.16
CA VAL A 3 16.95 -8.09 -2.48
C VAL A 3 15.59 -8.80 -2.46
N GLN A 4 15.42 -9.80 -1.58
CA GLN A 4 14.16 -10.56 -1.47
C GLN A 4 13.02 -9.66 -0.98
N LEU A 5 13.29 -8.88 0.08
CA LEU A 5 12.36 -7.93 0.68
C LEU A 5 11.82 -6.94 -0.35
N ASN A 6 12.67 -6.40 -1.25
CA ASN A 6 12.19 -5.51 -2.31
C ASN A 6 11.14 -6.17 -3.21
N LYS A 7 11.33 -7.43 -3.62
CA LYS A 7 10.35 -8.14 -4.45
C LYS A 7 9.04 -8.40 -3.72
N ASP A 8 9.10 -8.79 -2.44
CA ASP A 8 7.90 -9.00 -1.63
C ASP A 8 7.11 -7.67 -1.44
N TYR A 9 7.82 -6.55 -1.26
CA TYR A 9 7.20 -5.22 -1.17
C TYR A 9 6.67 -4.72 -2.51
N GLU A 10 7.32 -5.03 -3.63
CA GLU A 10 6.82 -4.72 -4.97
C GLU A 10 5.52 -5.49 -5.25
N GLN A 11 5.49 -6.80 -4.98
CA GLN A 11 4.28 -7.61 -5.14
C GLN A 11 3.13 -7.11 -4.24
N LEU A 12 3.43 -6.78 -2.99
CA LEU A 12 2.45 -6.19 -2.08
C LEU A 12 1.95 -4.83 -2.62
N SER A 13 2.85 -3.98 -3.12
CA SER A 13 2.49 -2.68 -3.70
C SER A 13 1.60 -2.86 -4.93
N GLU A 14 1.85 -3.84 -5.79
CA GLU A 14 1.02 -4.13 -6.95
C GLU A 14 -0.38 -4.65 -6.56
N HIS A 15 -0.47 -5.56 -5.58
CA HIS A 15 -1.76 -6.02 -5.06
C HIS A 15 -2.56 -4.88 -4.44
N LEU A 16 -1.95 -4.08 -3.56
CA LEU A 16 -2.62 -2.94 -2.94
C LEU A 16 -3.03 -1.90 -3.99
N ARG A 17 -2.21 -1.69 -5.04
CA ARG A 17 -2.58 -0.83 -6.18
C ARG A 17 -3.80 -1.35 -6.93
N GLY A 18 -3.92 -2.67 -7.12
CA GLY A 18 -5.10 -3.28 -7.75
C GLY A 18 -6.35 -3.16 -6.89
N ILE A 19 -6.21 -3.35 -5.58
CA ILE A 19 -7.30 -3.29 -4.60
C ILE A 19 -7.82 -1.86 -4.44
N PHE A 20 -6.94 -0.90 -4.14
CA PHE A 20 -7.32 0.49 -3.87
C PHE A 20 -7.49 1.34 -5.14
N GLN A 21 -7.13 0.80 -6.31
CA GLN A 21 -7.04 1.54 -7.58
C GLN A 21 -6.25 2.86 -7.47
N SER A 22 -5.35 2.97 -6.50
CA SER A 22 -4.56 4.17 -6.18
C SER A 22 -3.07 3.83 -6.07
N LYS A 23 -2.21 4.84 -6.19
CA LYS A 23 -0.75 4.69 -6.11
C LYS A 23 -0.31 4.42 -4.68
N VAL A 24 -0.20 3.14 -4.31
CA VAL A 24 0.29 2.74 -2.99
C VAL A 24 1.82 2.77 -2.94
N ASN A 25 2.37 3.45 -1.95
CA ASN A 25 3.80 3.54 -1.71
C ASN A 25 4.15 2.82 -0.40
N VAL A 26 4.84 1.68 -0.51
CA VAL A 26 5.31 0.88 0.63
C VAL A 26 6.79 1.18 0.86
N ARG A 27 7.15 1.62 2.06
CA ARG A 27 8.54 1.84 2.47
C ARG A 27 8.82 1.07 3.74
N VAL A 28 9.94 0.36 3.79
CA VAL A 28 10.41 -0.29 5.02
C VAL A 28 11.83 0.15 5.31
N ASN A 29 12.07 0.57 6.55
CA ASN A 29 13.39 0.99 6.98
C ASN A 29 14.24 -0.22 7.43
N GLU A 30 15.54 0.00 7.62
CA GLU A 30 16.48 -1.06 8.01
C GLU A 30 16.25 -1.60 9.43
N ALA A 31 15.47 -0.87 10.25
CA ALA A 31 15.04 -1.30 11.58
C ALA A 31 13.78 -2.19 11.56
N GLY A 32 13.18 -2.43 10.39
CA GLY A 32 11.97 -3.24 10.23
C GLY A 32 10.66 -2.46 10.38
N ASN A 33 10.71 -1.14 10.59
CA ASN A 33 9.50 -0.31 10.61
C ASN A 33 9.04 -0.04 9.18
N GLY A 34 7.80 -0.44 8.88
CA GLY A 34 7.14 -0.18 7.61
C GLY A 34 6.25 1.06 7.66
N ARG A 35 6.10 1.72 6.52
CA ARG A 35 5.13 2.78 6.29
C ARG A 35 4.47 2.56 4.92
N ILE A 36 3.16 2.43 4.92
CA ILE A 36 2.34 2.38 3.71
C ILE A 36 1.68 3.76 3.56
N THR A 37 1.82 4.37 2.40
CA THR A 37 1.19 5.66 2.09
C THR A 37 0.27 5.46 0.90
N ILE A 38 -1.02 5.76 1.10
CA ILE A 38 -2.05 5.73 0.07
C ILE A 38 -2.53 7.17 -0.11
N PRO A 39 -2.11 7.87 -1.17
CA PRO A 39 -2.61 9.20 -1.48
C PRO A 39 -4.06 9.11 -1.97
N PHE A 40 -4.85 10.11 -1.62
CA PHE A 40 -6.21 10.32 -2.11
C PHE A 40 -6.38 11.78 -2.48
N ASP A 41 -7.04 12.06 -3.60
CA ASP A 41 -7.24 13.42 -4.10
C ASP A 41 -8.61 13.99 -3.65
N THR A 42 -9.56 13.11 -3.34
CA THR A 42 -10.93 13.47 -2.97
C THR A 42 -11.39 12.75 -1.71
N ARG A 43 -12.49 13.24 -1.11
CA ARG A 43 -13.15 12.53 0.00
C ARG A 43 -13.73 11.19 -0.44
N GLU A 44 -14.27 11.12 -1.66
CA GLU A 44 -14.86 9.90 -2.21
C GLU A 44 -13.82 8.78 -2.34
N ASP A 45 -12.59 9.11 -2.76
CA ASP A 45 -11.46 8.16 -2.77
C ASP A 45 -11.12 7.67 -1.36
N MET A 46 -11.11 8.55 -0.37
CA MET A 46 -10.90 8.17 1.03
C MET A 46 -11.99 7.21 1.51
N GLU A 47 -13.27 7.53 1.26
CA GLU A 47 -14.40 6.68 1.65
C GLU A 47 -14.33 5.31 0.99
N ARG A 48 -13.98 5.26 -0.30
CA ARG A 48 -13.77 4.00 -1.02
C ARG A 48 -12.64 3.17 -0.44
N ILE A 49 -11.52 3.80 -0.09
CA ILE A 49 -10.39 3.14 0.57
C ILE A 49 -10.83 2.54 1.91
N LEU A 50 -11.58 3.30 2.72
CA LEU A 50 -12.11 2.82 4.00
C LEU A 50 -13.08 1.65 3.82
N GLU A 51 -13.98 1.72 2.85
CA GLU A 51 -14.93 0.64 2.55
C GLU A 51 -14.22 -0.65 2.12
N ILE A 52 -13.12 -0.52 1.37
CA ILE A 52 -12.28 -1.67 1.01
C ILE A 52 -11.58 -2.27 2.24
N PHE A 53 -11.08 -1.44 3.15
CA PHE A 53 -10.49 -1.92 4.41
C PHE A 53 -11.49 -2.64 5.31
N ASP A 54 -12.75 -2.21 5.32
CA ASP A 54 -13.81 -2.86 6.10
C ASP A 54 -14.18 -4.25 5.53
N ARG A 55 -14.03 -4.43 4.21
CA ARG A 55 -14.39 -5.66 3.49
C ARG A 55 -13.25 -6.70 3.41
N LEU A 56 -12.05 -6.37 3.89
CA LEU A 56 -10.87 -7.23 3.94
C LEU A 56 -10.80 -8.02 5.24
#